data_AF-A0A5P3AAF8-F1
#
_entry.id   AF-A0A5P3AAF8-F1
#
_cell.length_a   1.000
_cell.length_b   1.000
_cell.length_c   1.000
_cell.angle_alpha   90.00
_cell.angle_beta   90.00
_cell.angle_gamma   90.00
#
_symmetry.space_group_name_H-M   'P 1'
#
loop_
_entity.id
_entity.type
_entity.pdbx_description
1 polymer ?
#
loop_
_entity_poly.entity_id
_entity_poly.type
_entity_poly.pdbx_seq_one_letter_code
_entity_poly.pdbx_strand_id
1 'polypeptide(L)'
;MNLSAIRVSVWIYLAIFFAYLLGPLVIMSVTAFNSSAFPRATPWECLTFDWFGELFRDERILNGIKNSFIIGAGTVVLSVAMGLAAALMLTQIWPKLRATYYTVIIAPILIPGVVLGISTLVFWDRINRFLGLGPDSFLSNGIFLTVIGQSTFIASYCMLVLVARLQRYDIGQTEAALDLGATHAQAFRKVLLPFMRPAIASAAVLAFLASFENYNTTTFTFGQYPTLTIELAQKVRYGINPSISALAFIIVVLTVFFALLNESIIRRRELAFAARQNKSVGEVTGGVKLPRFLSGNPAAIVLVIFCIGAITVVGTASAYSPDACIQRVTEEKRLEAEQRIQELREQREEERRQREEERQRKFEGVFDPDELTPGTEAPEDAAPNTGDNSGFGNVFDPGNLQGEEEESTAPGEETDSSGFGNVFDPGNLQSEEDNSAAPDEESDTSGFGNVFDPTNLQGGSEDESTAPEADSNNSGFGNVFNPDNLQSE
;
A
#
# COMPACT_ATOMS: atom_id res chain seq x y z
N MET A 1 -40.75 3.48 -15.20
CA MET A 1 -39.38 3.20 -15.70
C MET A 1 -39.38 1.82 -16.36
N ASN A 2 -39.01 1.73 -17.64
CA ASN A 2 -39.02 0.47 -18.37
C ASN A 2 -38.06 -0.54 -17.71
N LEU A 3 -38.54 -1.74 -17.35
CA LEU A 3 -37.70 -2.79 -16.73
C LEU A 3 -36.47 -3.13 -17.60
N SER A 4 -36.53 -2.90 -18.91
CA SER A 4 -35.38 -3.04 -19.82
C SER A 4 -34.30 -1.99 -19.57
N ALA A 5 -34.67 -0.72 -19.36
CA ALA A 5 -33.75 0.37 -19.11
C ALA A 5 -33.02 0.19 -17.76
N ILE A 6 -33.74 -0.26 -16.72
CA ILE A 6 -33.14 -0.57 -15.42
C ILE A 6 -32.14 -1.73 -15.55
N ARG A 7 -32.48 -2.81 -16.27
CA ARG A 7 -31.56 -3.94 -16.49
C ARG A 7 -30.31 -3.50 -17.24
N VAL A 8 -30.45 -2.71 -18.31
CA VAL A 8 -29.30 -2.21 -19.09
C VAL A 8 -28.42 -1.30 -18.22
N SER A 9 -29.02 -0.40 -17.43
CA SER A 9 -28.27 0.45 -16.50
C SER A 9 -27.51 -0.37 -15.45
N VAL A 10 -28.10 -1.43 -14.91
CA VAL A 10 -27.42 -2.33 -13.96
C VAL A 10 -26.27 -3.06 -14.64
N TRP A 11 -26.44 -3.56 -15.87
CA TRP A 11 -25.35 -4.22 -16.61
C TRP A 11 -24.21 -3.26 -16.94
N ILE A 12 -24.50 -2.02 -17.35
CA ILE A 12 -23.48 -1.00 -17.60
C ILE A 12 -22.74 -0.66 -16.30
N TYR A 13 -23.47 -0.45 -15.20
CA TYR A 13 -22.87 -0.21 -13.88
C TYR A 13 -21.95 -1.36 -13.46
N LEU A 14 -22.42 -2.61 -13.58
CA LEU A 14 -21.62 -3.79 -13.26
C LEU A 14 -20.37 -3.89 -14.15
N ALA A 15 -20.51 -3.63 -15.46
CA ALA A 15 -19.38 -3.67 -16.38
C ALA A 15 -18.31 -2.62 -16.03
N ILE A 16 -18.72 -1.37 -15.76
CA ILE A 16 -17.80 -0.30 -15.34
C ILE A 16 -17.16 -0.63 -13.99
N PHE A 17 -17.95 -1.11 -13.03
CA PHE A 17 -17.47 -1.50 -11.71
C PHE A 17 -16.42 -2.60 -11.77
N PHE A 18 -16.68 -3.69 -12.50
CA PHE A 18 -15.71 -4.77 -12.68
C PHE A 18 -14.51 -4.36 -13.52
N ALA A 19 -14.69 -3.54 -14.55
CA ALA A 19 -13.58 -3.02 -15.35
C ALA A 19 -12.65 -2.14 -14.52
N TYR A 20 -13.19 -1.29 -13.64
CA TYR A 20 -12.41 -0.47 -12.71
C TYR A 20 -11.65 -1.33 -11.69
N LEU A 21 -12.32 -2.32 -11.08
CA LEU A 21 -11.72 -3.18 -10.04
C LEU A 21 -10.67 -4.13 -10.63
N LEU A 22 -10.95 -4.78 -11.76
CA LEU A 22 -10.09 -5.80 -12.35
C LEU A 22 -9.10 -5.25 -13.37
N GLY A 23 -9.33 -4.05 -13.92
CA GLY A 23 -8.50 -3.43 -14.97
C GLY A 23 -7.01 -3.38 -14.62
N PRO A 24 -6.62 -2.80 -13.47
CA PRO A 24 -5.22 -2.75 -13.06
C PRO A 24 -4.59 -4.14 -12.88
N LEU A 25 -5.35 -5.12 -12.37
CA LEU A 25 -4.89 -6.50 -12.22
C LEU A 25 -4.64 -7.18 -13.58
N VAL A 26 -5.50 -6.92 -14.55
CA VAL A 26 -5.33 -7.41 -15.93
C VAL A 26 -4.11 -6.76 -16.59
N ILE A 27 -3.93 -5.44 -16.43
CA ILE A 27 -2.75 -4.75 -16.96
C ILE A 27 -1.48 -5.34 -16.36
N MET A 28 -1.40 -5.49 -15.03
CA MET A 28 -0.25 -6.10 -14.35
C MET A 28 -0.03 -7.55 -14.78
N SER A 29 -1.09 -8.30 -15.05
CA SER A 29 -0.99 -9.66 -15.58
C SER A 29 -0.40 -9.69 -16.98
N VAL A 30 -0.73 -8.71 -17.83
CA VAL A 30 -0.19 -8.59 -19.20
C VAL A 30 1.28 -8.14 -19.17
N THR A 31 1.65 -7.20 -18.30
CA THR A 31 3.05 -6.73 -18.20
C THR A 31 4.01 -7.79 -17.67
N ALA A 32 3.53 -8.83 -16.98
CA ALA A 32 4.33 -9.97 -16.54
C ALA A 32 5.03 -10.71 -17.69
N PHE A 33 4.48 -10.61 -18.91
CA PHE A 33 4.99 -11.27 -20.10
C PHE A 33 5.73 -10.32 -21.06
N ASN A 34 5.90 -9.05 -20.70
CA ASN A 34 6.63 -8.06 -21.52
C ASN A 34 8.12 -8.00 -21.10
N SER A 35 9.03 -7.96 -22.07
CA SER A 35 10.49 -7.92 -21.83
C SER A 35 11.02 -6.58 -21.33
N SER A 36 10.19 -5.54 -21.34
CA SER A 36 10.54 -4.20 -20.87
C SER A 36 11.13 -4.21 -19.45
N ALA A 37 12.20 -3.45 -19.21
CA ALA A 37 12.82 -3.32 -17.89
C ALA A 37 11.91 -2.67 -16.82
N PHE A 38 10.91 -1.91 -17.25
CA PHE A 38 9.88 -1.33 -16.39
C PHE A 38 8.51 -1.95 -16.69
N PRO A 39 7.63 -2.16 -15.69
CA PRO A 39 6.28 -2.67 -15.93
C PRO A 39 5.44 -1.64 -16.69
N ARG A 40 5.42 -1.78 -18.01
CA ARG A 40 4.61 -0.95 -18.92
C ARG A 40 3.91 -1.85 -19.92
N ALA A 41 2.63 -1.58 -20.16
CA ALA A 41 1.83 -2.32 -21.14
C ALA A 41 2.11 -1.85 -22.57
N THR A 42 2.53 -0.60 -22.73
CA THR A 42 2.79 0.05 -24.02
C THR A 42 4.06 0.89 -23.93
N PRO A 43 4.96 0.85 -24.93
CA PRO A 43 4.99 -0.04 -26.10
C PRO A 43 5.34 -1.50 -25.73
N TRP A 44 4.84 -2.44 -26.52
CA TRP A 44 5.15 -3.87 -26.36
C TRP A 44 6.50 -4.17 -27.01
N GLU A 45 7.44 -4.73 -26.25
CA GLU A 45 8.78 -5.06 -26.76
C GLU A 45 8.80 -6.51 -27.27
N CYS A 46 8.90 -7.47 -26.35
CA CYS A 46 8.94 -8.89 -26.67
C CYS A 46 8.16 -9.70 -25.63
N LEU A 47 7.62 -10.85 -26.04
CA LEU A 47 7.09 -11.83 -25.10
C LEU A 47 8.26 -12.53 -24.37
N THR A 48 8.28 -12.51 -23.04
CA THR A 48 9.29 -13.22 -22.21
C THR A 48 8.67 -13.93 -21.00
N PHE A 49 9.36 -14.96 -20.51
CA PHE A 49 9.09 -15.64 -19.24
C PHE A 49 10.24 -15.48 -18.23
N ASP A 50 11.26 -14.68 -18.54
CA ASP A 50 12.48 -14.55 -17.73
C ASP A 50 12.18 -14.02 -16.32
N TRP A 51 11.18 -13.13 -16.21
CA TRP A 51 10.75 -12.54 -14.95
C TRP A 51 10.21 -13.56 -13.94
N PHE A 52 9.66 -14.69 -14.41
CA PHE A 52 9.25 -15.79 -13.54
C PHE A 52 10.47 -16.49 -12.96
N GLY A 53 11.50 -16.73 -13.77
CA GLY A 53 12.77 -17.30 -13.31
C GLY A 53 13.50 -16.38 -12.32
N GLU A 54 13.53 -15.08 -12.60
CA GLU A 54 14.11 -14.07 -11.72
C GLU A 54 13.39 -14.02 -10.37
N LEU A 55 12.06 -14.10 -10.37
CA LEU A 55 11.25 -14.12 -9.15
C LEU A 55 11.61 -15.30 -8.23
N PHE A 56 11.84 -16.49 -8.79
CA PHE A 56 12.22 -17.68 -8.01
C PHE A 56 13.69 -17.69 -7.58
N ARG A 57 14.54 -16.83 -8.14
CA ARG A 57 15.94 -16.65 -7.70
C ARG A 57 16.09 -15.56 -6.66
N ASP A 58 15.08 -14.70 -6.50
CA ASP A 58 15.09 -13.62 -5.53
C ASP A 58 14.89 -14.15 -4.10
N GLU A 59 16.00 -14.32 -3.38
CA GLU A 59 15.99 -14.79 -1.99
C GLU A 59 15.21 -13.86 -1.06
N ARG A 60 15.15 -12.56 -1.33
CA ARG A 60 14.40 -11.61 -0.47
C ARG A 60 12.91 -11.87 -0.58
N ILE A 61 12.40 -12.08 -1.80
CA ILE A 61 10.99 -12.42 -2.00
C ILE A 61 10.66 -13.78 -1.38
N LEU A 62 11.51 -14.79 -1.58
CA LEU A 62 11.29 -16.12 -0.99
C LEU A 62 11.31 -16.09 0.54
N ASN A 63 12.24 -15.34 1.14
CA ASN A 63 12.29 -15.12 2.58
C ASN A 63 11.05 -14.33 3.06
N GLY A 64 10.62 -13.32 2.31
CA GLY A 64 9.38 -12.57 2.57
C GLY A 64 8.14 -13.47 2.60
N ILE A 65 8.02 -14.40 1.63
CA ILE A 65 6.95 -15.42 1.60
C ILE A 65 7.02 -16.30 2.86
N LYS A 66 8.20 -16.84 3.18
CA LYS A 66 8.40 -17.68 4.36
C LYS A 66 8.02 -16.95 5.64
N ASN A 67 8.47 -15.71 5.81
CA ASN A 67 8.16 -14.86 6.96
C ASN A 67 6.65 -14.59 7.06
N SER A 68 5.99 -14.27 5.93
CA SER A 68 4.53 -14.11 5.88
C SER A 68 3.77 -15.35 6.35
N PHE A 69 4.21 -16.55 5.98
CA PHE A 69 3.58 -17.80 6.44
C PHE A 69 3.81 -18.04 7.94
N ILE A 70 5.02 -17.79 8.45
CA ILE A 70 5.34 -17.96 9.88
C ILE A 70 4.54 -16.98 10.73
N ILE A 71 4.57 -15.69 10.37
CA ILE A 71 3.83 -14.63 11.05
C ILE A 71 2.32 -14.89 10.93
N GLY A 72 1.82 -15.21 9.74
CA GLY A 72 0.43 -15.55 9.50
C GLY A 72 -0.06 -16.70 10.38
N ALA A 73 0.71 -17.80 10.47
CA ALA A 73 0.37 -18.92 11.34
C ALA A 73 0.35 -18.53 12.83
N GLY A 74 1.33 -17.75 13.30
CA GLY A 74 1.37 -17.23 14.67
C GLY A 74 0.16 -16.34 14.99
N THR A 75 -0.15 -15.41 14.10
CA THR A 75 -1.28 -14.49 14.21
C THR A 75 -2.62 -15.23 14.21
N VAL A 76 -2.78 -16.27 13.36
CA VAL A 76 -4.00 -17.09 13.34
C VAL A 76 -4.22 -17.79 14.68
N VAL A 77 -3.18 -18.46 15.20
CA VAL A 77 -3.29 -19.20 16.46
C VAL A 77 -3.69 -18.26 17.60
N LEU A 78 -3.02 -17.11 17.70
CA LEU A 78 -3.25 -16.15 18.78
C LEU A 78 -4.62 -15.44 18.62
N SER A 79 -4.91 -14.91 17.44
CA SER A 79 -6.14 -14.14 17.18
C SER A 79 -7.40 -14.99 17.28
N VAL A 80 -7.38 -16.22 16.78
CA VAL A 80 -8.54 -17.12 16.86
C VAL A 80 -8.76 -17.57 18.30
N ALA A 81 -7.69 -17.87 19.05
CA ALA A 81 -7.81 -18.22 20.46
C ALA A 81 -8.37 -17.05 21.30
N MET A 82 -7.81 -15.85 21.14
CA MET A 82 -8.29 -14.65 21.81
C MET A 82 -9.71 -14.27 21.39
N GLY A 83 -10.00 -14.30 20.09
CA GLY A 83 -11.32 -14.00 19.56
C GLY A 83 -12.40 -14.98 20.01
N LEU A 84 -12.07 -16.28 20.11
CA LEU A 84 -12.97 -17.29 20.65
C LEU A 84 -13.22 -17.08 22.14
N ALA A 85 -12.18 -16.83 22.93
CA ALA A 85 -12.33 -16.51 24.35
C ALA A 85 -13.21 -15.26 24.54
N ALA A 86 -12.97 -14.22 23.73
CA ALA A 86 -13.74 -12.99 23.76
C ALA A 86 -15.22 -13.19 23.38
N ALA A 87 -15.48 -13.97 22.34
CA ALA A 87 -16.85 -14.30 21.91
C ALA A 87 -17.62 -15.08 22.99
N LEU A 88 -16.98 -16.06 23.63
CA LEU A 88 -17.58 -16.85 24.70
C LEU A 88 -17.85 -16.00 25.93
N MET A 89 -16.89 -15.16 26.34
CA MET A 89 -17.03 -14.29 27.49
C MET A 89 -18.14 -13.24 27.30
N LEU A 90 -18.35 -12.72 26.09
CA LEU A 90 -19.46 -11.80 25.80
C LEU A 90 -20.82 -12.42 26.09
N THR A 91 -21.00 -13.73 25.87
CA THR A 91 -22.28 -14.41 26.17
C THR A 91 -22.53 -14.61 27.65
N GLN A 92 -21.47 -14.72 28.45
CA GLN A 92 -21.53 -15.01 29.89
C GLN A 92 -21.49 -13.76 30.76
N ILE A 93 -21.01 -12.63 30.23
CA ILE A 93 -20.91 -11.39 30.99
C ILE A 93 -22.28 -10.77 31.28
N TRP A 94 -22.36 -10.06 32.40
CA TRP A 94 -23.57 -9.41 32.90
C TRP A 94 -24.13 -8.43 31.86
N PRO A 95 -25.46 -8.35 31.66
CA PRO A 95 -26.06 -7.51 30.62
C PRO A 95 -25.59 -6.05 30.61
N LYS A 96 -25.38 -5.46 31.79
CA LYS A 96 -24.90 -4.07 31.95
C LYS A 96 -23.46 -3.85 31.48
N LEU A 97 -22.60 -4.87 31.57
CA LEU A 97 -21.19 -4.80 31.16
C LEU A 97 -20.95 -5.24 29.72
N ARG A 98 -21.95 -5.86 29.07
CA ARG A 98 -21.84 -6.34 27.68
C ARG A 98 -21.45 -5.23 26.71
N ALA A 99 -22.08 -4.06 26.83
CA ALA A 99 -21.80 -2.92 25.96
C ALA A 99 -20.36 -2.43 26.10
N THR A 100 -19.89 -2.19 27.34
CA THR A 100 -18.52 -1.75 27.60
C THR A 100 -17.49 -2.77 27.12
N TYR A 101 -17.72 -4.06 27.40
CA TYR A 101 -16.83 -5.14 26.98
C TYR A 101 -16.72 -5.23 25.45
N TYR A 102 -17.86 -5.15 24.76
CA TYR A 102 -17.93 -5.13 23.30
C TYR A 102 -17.16 -3.95 22.71
N THR A 103 -17.35 -2.74 23.25
CA THR A 103 -16.64 -1.53 22.81
C THR A 103 -15.13 -1.65 23.00
N VAL A 104 -14.67 -2.16 24.16
CA VAL A 104 -13.24 -2.33 24.44
C VAL A 104 -12.59 -3.32 23.47
N ILE A 105 -13.26 -4.43 23.15
CA ILE A 105 -12.72 -5.42 22.20
C ILE A 105 -12.67 -4.88 20.78
N ILE A 106 -13.63 -4.06 20.37
CA ILE A 106 -13.69 -3.54 18.99
C ILE A 106 -12.85 -2.29 18.80
N ALA A 107 -12.53 -1.56 19.88
CA ALA A 107 -11.72 -0.35 19.83
C ALA A 107 -10.45 -0.47 18.95
N PRO A 108 -9.66 -1.57 19.01
CA PRO A 108 -8.48 -1.73 18.15
C PRO A 108 -8.75 -1.66 16.64
N ILE A 109 -9.95 -2.04 16.17
CA ILE A 109 -10.33 -1.96 14.75
C ILE A 109 -10.42 -0.49 14.29
N LEU A 110 -10.79 0.42 15.21
CA LEU A 110 -10.94 1.84 14.92
C LEU A 110 -9.60 2.58 14.92
N ILE A 111 -8.55 1.97 15.48
CA ILE A 111 -7.22 2.58 15.56
C ILE A 111 -6.48 2.34 14.23
N PRO A 112 -5.88 3.37 13.61
CA PRO A 112 -5.07 3.20 12.41
C PRO A 112 -3.94 2.18 12.64
N GLY A 113 -3.73 1.27 11.69
CA GLY A 113 -2.74 0.19 11.82
C GLY A 113 -1.30 0.68 12.08
N VAL A 114 -0.96 1.88 11.61
CA VAL A 114 0.30 2.58 11.88
C VAL A 114 0.48 2.87 13.37
N VAL A 115 -0.55 3.40 14.03
CA VAL A 115 -0.53 3.71 15.46
C VAL A 115 -0.41 2.43 16.27
N LEU A 116 -1.12 1.36 15.87
CA LEU A 116 -0.96 0.04 16.50
C LEU A 116 0.46 -0.51 16.35
N GLY A 117 1.09 -0.34 15.19
CA GLY A 117 2.47 -0.80 14.95
C GLY A 117 3.49 -0.08 15.83
N ILE A 118 3.45 1.25 15.84
CA ILE A 118 4.38 2.07 16.65
C ILE A 118 4.16 1.83 18.14
N SER A 119 2.90 1.81 18.59
CA SER A 119 2.58 1.56 20.01
C SER A 119 3.02 0.17 20.45
N THR A 120 2.83 -0.87 19.62
CA THR A 120 3.30 -2.23 19.91
C THR A 120 4.82 -2.26 20.08
N LEU A 121 5.57 -1.65 19.15
CA LEU A 121 7.03 -1.61 19.24
C LEU A 121 7.50 -0.91 20.51
N VAL A 122 6.99 0.30 20.77
CA VAL A 122 7.41 1.11 21.93
C VAL A 122 7.04 0.43 23.25
N PHE A 123 5.84 -0.16 23.33
CA PHE A 123 5.37 -0.86 24.52
C PHE A 123 6.24 -2.07 24.86
N TRP A 124 6.52 -2.93 23.86
CA TRP A 124 7.34 -4.12 24.08
C TRP A 124 8.81 -3.79 24.31
N ASP A 125 9.37 -2.75 23.67
CA ASP A 125 10.71 -2.25 23.97
C ASP A 125 10.82 -1.77 25.42
N ARG A 126 9.80 -1.02 25.90
CA ARG A 126 9.78 -0.54 27.29
C ARG A 126 9.70 -1.69 28.30
N ILE A 127 8.88 -2.71 28.01
CA ILE A 127 8.81 -3.93 28.84
C ILE A 127 10.14 -4.67 28.81
N ASN A 128 10.77 -4.81 27.65
CA ASN A 128 12.05 -5.49 27.50
C ASN A 128 13.13 -4.85 28.39
N ARG A 129 13.22 -3.51 28.36
CA ARG A 129 14.13 -2.74 29.22
C ARG A 129 13.78 -2.84 30.70
N PHE A 130 12.48 -2.81 31.04
CA PHE A 130 12.03 -2.95 32.43
C PHE A 130 12.40 -4.31 33.02
N LEU A 131 12.34 -5.38 32.22
CA LEU A 131 12.76 -6.72 32.62
C LEU A 131 14.29 -6.91 32.60
N GLY A 132 15.06 -5.89 32.23
CA GLY A 132 16.52 -5.96 32.13
C GLY A 132 17.01 -6.90 31.03
N LEU A 133 16.17 -7.22 30.04
CA LEU A 133 16.50 -8.10 28.94
C LEU A 133 17.29 -7.32 27.87
N GLY A 134 18.30 -7.97 27.29
CA GLY A 134 19.15 -7.36 26.28
C GLY A 134 18.43 -7.03 24.96
N PRO A 135 19.12 -6.36 24.01
CA PRO A 135 18.59 -6.02 22.70
C PRO A 135 18.16 -7.24 21.86
N ASP A 136 18.76 -8.41 22.11
CA ASP A 136 18.52 -9.67 21.38
C ASP A 136 17.44 -10.56 22.01
N SER A 137 16.62 -9.99 22.90
CA SER A 137 15.54 -10.70 23.56
C SER A 137 14.46 -11.19 22.59
N PHE A 138 13.71 -12.21 22.98
CA PHE A 138 12.54 -12.64 22.21
C PHE A 138 11.47 -11.54 22.10
N LEU A 139 11.45 -10.60 23.05
CA LEU A 139 10.50 -9.49 23.10
C LEU A 139 10.79 -8.38 22.08
N SER A 140 12.03 -8.27 21.61
CA SER A 140 12.44 -7.33 20.55
C SER A 140 12.46 -7.99 19.16
N ASN A 141 12.14 -9.28 19.08
CA ASN A 141 12.11 -10.01 17.81
C ASN A 141 10.96 -9.53 16.91
N GLY A 142 11.27 -9.17 15.67
CA GLY A 142 10.28 -8.65 14.72
C GLY A 142 9.10 -9.61 14.43
N ILE A 143 9.33 -10.92 14.44
CA ILE A 143 8.25 -11.91 14.30
C ILE A 143 7.28 -11.80 15.49
N PHE A 144 7.80 -11.72 16.71
CA PHE A 144 7.00 -11.58 17.93
C PHE A 144 6.21 -10.26 17.93
N LEU A 145 6.88 -9.13 17.67
CA LEU A 145 6.23 -7.82 17.59
C LEU A 145 5.11 -7.83 16.55
N THR A 146 5.38 -8.38 15.37
CA THR A 146 4.40 -8.42 14.27
C THR A 146 3.20 -9.28 14.63
N VAL A 147 3.41 -10.48 15.20
CA VAL A 147 2.33 -11.38 15.62
C VAL A 147 1.45 -10.73 16.69
N ILE A 148 2.03 -10.12 17.74
CA ILE A 148 1.25 -9.47 18.79
C ILE A 148 0.52 -8.23 18.26
N GLY A 149 1.22 -7.37 17.51
CA GLY A 149 0.65 -6.15 16.97
C GLY A 149 -0.53 -6.42 16.05
N GLN A 150 -0.39 -7.40 15.14
CA GLN A 150 -1.49 -7.80 14.26
C GLN A 150 -2.63 -8.49 15.02
N SER A 151 -2.31 -9.35 16.00
CA SER A 151 -3.34 -10.08 16.75
C SER A 151 -4.25 -9.16 17.56
N THR A 152 -3.79 -7.97 17.92
CA THR A 152 -4.55 -6.99 18.72
C THR A 152 -5.85 -6.57 18.04
N PHE A 153 -5.85 -6.36 16.71
CA PHE A 153 -7.06 -6.00 15.96
C PHE A 153 -7.69 -7.20 15.23
N ILE A 154 -6.89 -8.20 14.82
CA ILE A 154 -7.41 -9.40 14.13
C ILE A 154 -8.21 -10.28 15.10
N ALA A 155 -7.86 -10.32 16.38
CA ALA A 155 -8.67 -11.00 17.39
C ALA A 155 -10.11 -10.44 17.46
N SER A 156 -10.28 -9.13 17.27
CA SER A 156 -11.58 -8.47 17.24
C SER A 156 -12.39 -8.88 16.00
N TYR A 157 -11.76 -9.00 14.83
CA TYR A 157 -12.42 -9.56 13.64
C TYR A 157 -12.84 -11.02 13.85
N CYS A 158 -11.96 -11.83 14.45
CA CYS A 158 -12.28 -13.22 14.78
C CYS A 158 -13.47 -13.32 15.74
N MET A 159 -13.49 -12.47 16.76
CA MET A 159 -14.57 -12.39 17.75
C MET A 159 -15.91 -12.07 17.07
N LEU A 160 -15.97 -11.09 16.16
CA LEU A 160 -17.19 -10.74 15.43
C LEU A 160 -17.77 -11.92 14.64
N VAL A 161 -16.92 -12.65 13.91
CA VAL A 161 -17.32 -13.86 13.15
C VAL A 161 -17.84 -14.96 14.08
N LEU A 162 -17.16 -15.18 15.20
CA LEU A 162 -17.51 -16.23 16.15
C LEU A 162 -18.80 -15.88 16.93
N VAL A 163 -19.01 -14.63 17.32
CA VAL A 163 -20.25 -14.17 17.96
C VAL A 163 -21.45 -14.40 17.04
N ALA A 164 -21.34 -14.06 15.75
CA ALA A 164 -22.42 -14.29 14.78
C ALA A 164 -22.82 -15.77 14.67
N ARG A 165 -21.86 -16.69 14.84
CA ARG A 165 -22.17 -18.13 14.92
C ARG A 165 -22.80 -18.51 16.25
N LEU A 166 -22.28 -17.98 17.35
CA LEU A 166 -22.71 -18.29 18.70
C LEU A 166 -24.14 -17.81 18.98
N GLN A 167 -24.58 -16.73 18.35
CA GLN A 167 -25.98 -16.27 18.40
C GLN A 167 -27.00 -17.29 17.87
N ARG A 168 -26.56 -18.24 17.04
CA ARG A 168 -27.41 -19.32 16.51
C ARG A 168 -27.29 -20.62 17.34
N TYR A 169 -26.53 -20.59 18.42
CA TYR A 169 -26.34 -21.75 19.30
C TYR A 169 -27.50 -21.84 20.29
N ASP A 170 -28.14 -23.01 20.33
CA ASP A 170 -29.16 -23.31 21.33
C ASP A 170 -28.50 -23.72 22.65
N ILE A 171 -28.69 -22.90 23.68
CA ILE A 171 -28.13 -23.13 25.02
C ILE A 171 -28.66 -24.45 25.61
N GLY A 172 -29.87 -24.87 25.24
CA GLY A 172 -30.47 -26.13 25.67
C GLY A 172 -29.64 -27.37 25.32
N GLN A 173 -28.80 -27.31 24.29
CA GLN A 173 -27.86 -28.40 23.96
C GLN A 173 -26.78 -28.57 25.04
N THR A 174 -26.32 -27.47 25.64
CA THR A 174 -25.36 -27.51 26.74
C THR A 174 -26.04 -27.98 28.01
N GLU A 175 -27.24 -27.47 28.31
CA GLU A 175 -28.02 -27.85 29.50
C GLU A 175 -28.34 -29.35 29.49
N ALA A 176 -28.83 -29.89 28.37
CA ALA A 176 -29.09 -31.32 28.22
C ALA A 176 -27.81 -32.18 28.40
N ALA A 177 -26.65 -31.68 27.99
CA ALA A 177 -25.39 -32.40 28.21
C ALA A 177 -25.01 -32.42 29.70
N LEU A 178 -25.23 -31.32 30.43
CA LEU A 178 -25.01 -31.24 31.87
C LEU A 178 -25.99 -32.16 32.63
N ASP A 179 -27.25 -32.21 32.20
CA ASP A 179 -28.28 -33.10 32.78
C ASP A 179 -27.93 -34.59 32.62
N LEU A 180 -27.27 -34.96 31.52
CA LEU A 180 -26.73 -36.31 31.29
C LEU A 180 -25.45 -36.60 32.09
N GLY A 181 -25.02 -35.70 32.98
CA GLY A 181 -23.86 -35.86 33.85
C GLY A 181 -22.53 -35.44 33.21
N ALA A 182 -22.53 -34.73 32.09
CA ALA A 182 -21.30 -34.19 31.53
C ALA A 182 -20.76 -33.03 32.39
N THR A 183 -19.44 -32.93 32.54
CA THR A 183 -18.84 -31.73 33.16
C THR A 183 -18.84 -30.55 32.18
N HIS A 184 -18.74 -29.31 32.66
CA HIS A 184 -18.65 -28.13 31.79
C HIS A 184 -17.54 -28.24 30.72
N ALA A 185 -16.39 -28.80 31.08
CA ALA A 185 -15.29 -29.03 30.13
C ALA A 185 -15.66 -30.09 29.07
N GLN A 186 -16.45 -31.10 29.42
CA GLN A 186 -16.95 -32.10 28.48
C GLN A 186 -18.03 -31.52 27.55
N ALA A 187 -19.00 -30.78 28.10
CA ALA A 187 -20.03 -30.10 27.31
C ALA A 187 -19.39 -29.10 26.32
N PHE A 188 -18.39 -28.32 26.77
CA PHE A 188 -17.61 -27.45 25.91
C PHE A 188 -16.93 -28.21 24.77
N ARG A 189 -16.14 -29.26 25.08
CA ARG A 189 -15.34 -29.98 24.07
C ARG A 189 -16.18 -30.84 23.13
N LYS A 190 -17.30 -31.40 23.59
CA LYS A 190 -18.12 -32.36 22.83
C LYS A 190 -19.34 -31.74 22.15
N VAL A 191 -19.85 -30.61 22.64
CA VAL A 191 -21.07 -29.98 22.10
C VAL A 191 -20.72 -28.63 21.48
N LEU A 192 -20.22 -27.69 22.28
CA LEU A 192 -19.99 -26.32 21.82
C LEU A 192 -18.86 -26.22 20.78
N LEU A 193 -17.70 -26.82 21.06
CA LEU A 193 -16.55 -26.73 20.17
C LEU A 193 -16.83 -27.34 18.79
N PRO A 194 -17.46 -28.54 18.66
CA PRO A 194 -17.86 -29.07 17.36
C PRO A 194 -18.88 -28.21 16.61
N PHE A 195 -19.82 -27.58 17.32
CA PHE A 195 -20.75 -26.63 16.72
C PHE A 195 -20.04 -25.38 16.16
N MET A 196 -19.01 -24.91 16.86
CA MET A 196 -18.20 -23.74 16.51
C MET A 196 -17.11 -24.03 15.47
N ARG A 197 -16.69 -25.28 15.28
CA ARG A 197 -15.65 -25.70 14.32
C ARG A 197 -15.72 -25.02 12.94
N PRO A 198 -16.86 -25.00 12.21
CA PRO A 198 -16.91 -24.36 10.90
C PRO A 198 -16.70 -22.84 10.97
N ALA A 199 -17.14 -22.19 12.05
CA ALA A 199 -16.90 -20.76 12.26
C ALA A 199 -15.45 -20.48 12.69
N ILE A 200 -14.85 -21.34 13.52
CA ILE A 200 -13.43 -21.27 13.88
C ILE A 200 -12.56 -21.42 12.63
N ALA A 201 -12.88 -22.36 11.73
CA ALA A 201 -12.16 -22.52 10.47
C ALA A 201 -12.29 -21.27 9.58
N SER A 202 -13.49 -20.68 9.50
CA SER A 202 -13.73 -19.45 8.74
C SER A 202 -12.96 -18.26 9.34
N ALA A 203 -12.97 -18.11 10.66
CA ALA A 203 -12.22 -17.08 11.38
C ALA A 203 -10.70 -17.27 11.23
N ALA A 204 -10.21 -18.52 11.20
CA ALA A 204 -8.79 -18.81 10.97
C ALA A 204 -8.33 -18.41 9.57
N VAL A 205 -9.13 -18.69 8.54
CA VAL A 205 -8.84 -18.24 7.16
C VAL A 205 -8.88 -16.72 7.09
N LEU A 206 -9.88 -16.07 7.69
CA LEU A 206 -9.97 -14.61 7.75
C LEU A 206 -8.74 -14.01 8.44
N ALA A 207 -8.34 -14.55 9.59
CA ALA A 207 -7.17 -14.09 10.33
C ALA A 207 -5.88 -14.26 9.53
N PHE A 208 -5.74 -15.37 8.81
CA PHE A 208 -4.58 -15.61 7.96
C PHE A 208 -4.51 -14.59 6.83
N LEU A 209 -5.63 -14.37 6.12
CA LEU A 209 -5.69 -13.42 5.01
C LEU A 209 -5.40 -11.99 5.48
N ALA A 210 -6.04 -11.56 6.56
CA ALA A 210 -5.84 -10.23 7.15
C ALA A 210 -4.39 -10.01 7.64
N SER A 211 -3.72 -11.07 8.10
CA SER A 211 -2.30 -11.04 8.48
C SER A 211 -1.37 -11.02 7.27
N PHE A 212 -1.65 -11.86 6.26
CA PHE A 212 -0.84 -12.02 5.06
C PHE A 212 -0.78 -10.74 4.22
N GLU A 213 -1.89 -10.01 4.13
CA GLU A 213 -1.97 -8.73 3.40
C GLU A 213 -1.62 -7.50 4.27
N ASN A 214 -1.24 -7.70 5.54
CA ASN A 214 -0.98 -6.57 6.43
C ASN A 214 0.33 -5.86 6.08
N TYR A 215 0.19 -4.60 5.67
CA TYR A 215 1.31 -3.67 5.50
C TYR A 215 1.40 -2.65 6.65
N ASN A 216 0.26 -2.08 7.05
CA ASN A 216 0.20 -0.90 7.92
C ASN A 216 0.85 -1.10 9.30
N THR A 217 0.58 -2.23 9.96
CA THR A 217 1.13 -2.55 11.29
C THR A 217 2.51 -3.18 11.16
N THR A 218 2.68 -4.05 10.15
CA THR A 218 3.94 -4.75 9.89
C THR A 218 5.09 -3.81 9.58
N THR A 219 4.85 -2.67 8.92
CA THR A 219 5.89 -1.69 8.55
C THR A 219 6.69 -1.20 9.75
N PHE A 220 6.09 -1.16 10.94
CA PHE A 220 6.76 -0.73 12.16
C PHE A 220 7.24 -1.89 13.04
N THR A 221 6.85 -3.13 12.74
CA THR A 221 7.07 -4.28 13.63
C THR A 221 7.92 -5.39 13.01
N PHE A 222 8.19 -5.36 11.70
CA PHE A 222 8.89 -6.44 10.99
C PHE A 222 10.35 -6.66 11.46
N GLY A 223 11.04 -5.61 11.92
CA GLY A 223 12.43 -5.70 12.37
C GLY A 223 13.38 -6.26 11.30
N GLN A 224 13.97 -7.42 11.56
CA GLN A 224 14.85 -8.13 10.61
C GLN A 224 14.11 -9.12 9.70
N TYR A 225 12.79 -9.28 9.87
CA TYR A 225 11.98 -10.31 9.21
C TYR A 225 10.87 -9.67 8.35
N PRO A 226 11.22 -9.02 7.23
CA PRO A 226 10.23 -8.41 6.34
C PRO A 226 9.28 -9.49 5.79
N THR A 227 7.99 -9.18 5.74
CA THR A 227 6.96 -10.00 5.08
C THR A 227 6.94 -9.73 3.59
N LEU A 228 6.23 -10.56 2.83
CA LEU A 228 6.01 -10.37 1.39
C LEU A 228 5.48 -8.97 1.05
N THR A 229 4.55 -8.45 1.85
CA THR A 229 3.97 -7.12 1.66
C THR A 229 5.01 -6.01 1.85
N ILE A 230 5.92 -6.18 2.82
CA ILE A 230 7.02 -5.23 3.07
C ILE A 230 8.06 -5.30 1.97
N GLU A 231 8.49 -6.50 1.57
CA GLU A 231 9.45 -6.67 0.47
C GLU A 231 8.91 -6.08 -0.83
N LEU A 232 7.63 -6.30 -1.12
CA LEU A 232 6.98 -5.71 -2.29
C LEU A 232 6.97 -4.18 -2.23
N ALA A 233 6.60 -3.61 -1.08
CA ALA A 233 6.59 -2.16 -0.89
C ALA A 233 7.99 -1.54 -0.98
N GLN A 234 9.02 -2.23 -0.48
CA GLN A 234 10.41 -1.80 -0.60
C GLN A 234 10.86 -1.81 -2.06
N LYS A 235 10.54 -2.87 -2.83
CA LYS A 235 10.87 -2.89 -4.26
C LYS A 235 10.20 -1.76 -5.04
N VAL A 236 8.95 -1.40 -4.70
CA VAL A 236 8.27 -0.27 -5.33
C VAL A 236 9.03 1.05 -5.12
N ARG A 237 9.72 1.21 -3.98
CA ARG A 237 10.51 2.41 -3.67
C ARG A 237 11.92 2.40 -4.27
N TYR A 238 12.59 1.25 -4.30
CA TYR A 238 14.01 1.14 -4.69
C TYR A 238 14.24 0.79 -6.17
N GLY A 239 13.20 0.35 -6.90
CA GLY A 239 13.28 0.06 -8.32
C GLY A 239 12.28 -1.03 -8.73
N ILE A 240 11.35 -0.68 -9.62
CA ILE A 240 10.29 -1.59 -10.08
C ILE A 240 10.79 -2.35 -11.31
N ASN A 241 10.87 -3.68 -11.21
CA ASN A 241 11.04 -4.58 -12.36
C ASN A 241 9.76 -5.44 -12.56
N PRO A 242 9.52 -5.98 -13.77
CA PRO A 242 8.34 -6.82 -14.05
C PRO A 242 8.29 -8.15 -13.28
N SER A 243 9.31 -8.50 -12.48
CA SER A 243 9.23 -9.63 -11.54
C SER A 243 8.04 -9.49 -10.56
N ILE A 244 7.68 -8.26 -10.21
CA ILE A 244 6.50 -7.95 -9.38
C ILE A 244 5.20 -8.27 -10.12
N SER A 245 5.13 -7.94 -11.41
CA SER A 245 3.99 -8.27 -12.26
C SER A 245 3.84 -9.80 -12.41
N ALA A 246 4.94 -10.53 -12.54
CA ALA A 246 4.94 -11.98 -12.54
C ALA A 246 4.42 -12.57 -11.22
N LEU A 247 4.84 -12.02 -10.08
CA LEU A 247 4.31 -12.40 -8.76
C LEU A 247 2.80 -12.13 -8.66
N ALA A 248 2.36 -10.94 -9.08
CA ALA A 248 0.94 -10.57 -9.08
C ALA A 248 0.11 -11.53 -9.95
N PHE A 249 0.60 -11.87 -11.14
CA PHE A 249 -0.01 -12.86 -12.02
C PHE A 249 -0.14 -14.22 -11.32
N ILE A 250 0.93 -14.74 -10.70
CA ILE A 250 0.92 -16.01 -9.95
C ILE A 250 -0.15 -15.98 -8.84
N ILE A 251 -0.19 -14.90 -8.05
CA ILE A 251 -1.17 -14.76 -6.96
C ILE A 251 -2.59 -14.73 -7.51
N VAL A 252 -2.86 -14.00 -8.59
CA VAL A 252 -4.18 -13.95 -9.25
C VAL A 252 -4.57 -15.34 -9.73
N VAL A 253 -3.68 -16.05 -10.43
CA VAL A 253 -3.93 -17.41 -10.92
C VAL A 253 -4.23 -18.37 -9.78
N LEU A 254 -3.43 -18.34 -8.71
CA LEU A 254 -3.66 -19.17 -7.53
C LEU A 254 -4.99 -18.83 -6.85
N THR A 255 -5.33 -17.55 -6.72
CA THR A 255 -6.60 -17.11 -6.11
C THR A 255 -7.80 -17.60 -6.91
N VAL A 256 -7.77 -17.42 -8.23
CA VAL A 256 -8.81 -17.94 -9.13
C VAL A 256 -8.87 -19.46 -9.04
N PHE A 257 -7.73 -20.15 -9.05
CA PHE A 257 -7.67 -21.61 -8.91
C PHE A 257 -8.32 -22.08 -7.60
N PHE A 258 -7.96 -21.50 -6.45
CA PHE A 258 -8.54 -21.87 -5.15
C PHE A 258 -10.03 -21.52 -5.05
N ALA A 259 -10.46 -20.38 -5.59
CA ALA A 259 -11.87 -20.00 -5.64
C ALA A 259 -12.69 -21.03 -6.42
N LEU A 260 -12.20 -21.43 -7.60
CA LEU A 260 -12.83 -22.42 -8.47
C LEU A 260 -12.83 -23.81 -7.84
N LEU A 261 -11.75 -24.19 -7.14
CA LEU A 261 -11.71 -25.42 -6.37
C LEU A 261 -12.76 -25.41 -5.26
N ASN A 262 -12.85 -24.33 -4.48
CA ASN A 262 -13.81 -24.21 -3.39
C ASN A 262 -15.26 -24.28 -3.91
N GLU A 263 -15.58 -23.54 -4.98
CA GLU A 263 -16.89 -23.61 -5.63
C GLU A 263 -17.18 -25.03 -6.15
N SER A 264 -16.19 -25.71 -6.74
CA SER A 264 -16.36 -27.08 -7.19
C SER A 264 -16.66 -28.05 -6.04
N ILE A 265 -16.07 -27.84 -4.86
CA ILE A 265 -16.29 -28.66 -3.66
C ILE A 265 -17.68 -28.40 -3.10
N ILE A 266 -18.07 -27.13 -2.96
CA ILE A 266 -19.41 -26.73 -2.49
C ILE A 266 -20.48 -27.31 -3.41
N ARG A 267 -20.32 -27.14 -4.72
CA ARG A 267 -21.26 -27.65 -5.72
C ARG A 267 -21.31 -29.18 -5.74
N ARG A 268 -20.19 -29.88 -5.54
CA ARG A 268 -20.17 -31.35 -5.36
C ARG A 268 -20.95 -31.77 -4.11
N ARG A 269 -20.84 -31.02 -3.01
CA ARG A 269 -21.63 -31.29 -1.80
C ARG A 269 -23.11 -31.09 -2.06
N GLU A 270 -23.51 -29.98 -2.68
CA GLU A 270 -24.90 -29.71 -3.08
C GLU A 270 -25.46 -30.79 -3.99
N LEU A 271 -24.72 -31.20 -5.02
CA LEU A 271 -25.12 -32.29 -5.92
C LEU A 271 -25.18 -33.63 -5.19
N ALA A 272 -24.29 -33.91 -4.23
CA ALA A 272 -24.34 -35.12 -3.42
C ALA A 272 -25.53 -35.10 -2.45
N PHE A 273 -25.89 -33.94 -1.88
CA PHE A 273 -27.11 -33.77 -1.08
C PHE A 273 -28.37 -33.91 -1.94
N ALA A 274 -28.41 -33.27 -3.12
CA ALA A 274 -29.49 -33.41 -4.08
C ALA A 274 -29.63 -34.85 -4.60
N ALA A 275 -28.53 -35.57 -4.81
CA ALA A 275 -28.55 -36.98 -5.20
C ALA A 275 -29.01 -37.91 -4.05
N ARG A 276 -28.74 -37.55 -2.79
CA ARG A 276 -29.31 -38.24 -1.62
C ARG A 276 -30.81 -37.98 -1.51
N GLN A 277 -31.27 -36.77 -1.81
CA GLN A 277 -32.69 -36.40 -1.82
C GLN A 277 -33.43 -37.05 -3.01
N ASN A 278 -32.86 -37.05 -4.21
CA ASN A 278 -33.42 -37.69 -5.40
C ASN A 278 -33.34 -39.22 -5.40
N LYS A 279 -32.60 -39.87 -4.48
CA LYS A 279 -32.79 -41.31 -4.23
C LYS A 279 -34.16 -41.64 -3.62
N SER A 280 -34.94 -40.64 -3.18
CA SER A 280 -36.34 -40.81 -2.77
C SER A 280 -37.36 -40.60 -3.90
N VAL A 281 -36.94 -40.15 -5.09
CA VAL A 281 -37.82 -40.02 -6.26
C VAL A 281 -37.03 -40.41 -7.51
N GLY A 282 -37.20 -41.67 -7.92
CA GLY A 282 -36.57 -42.17 -9.14
C GLY A 282 -37.25 -41.60 -10.38
N GLU A 283 -36.44 -41.18 -11.37
CA GLU A 283 -36.62 -41.60 -12.76
C GLU A 283 -35.30 -41.36 -13.51
N VAL A 284 -34.82 -42.42 -14.16
CA VAL A 284 -33.59 -42.40 -14.98
C VAL A 284 -34.05 -42.26 -16.43
N THR A 285 -33.92 -41.07 -17.01
CA THR A 285 -33.99 -40.90 -18.46
C THR A 285 -32.60 -40.70 -19.04
N GLY A 286 -32.21 -41.66 -19.88
CA GLY A 286 -30.96 -41.71 -20.60
C GLY A 286 -30.93 -40.72 -21.76
N GLY A 287 -29.82 -40.02 -21.87
CA GLY A 287 -29.44 -39.20 -23.01
C GLY A 287 -27.93 -39.08 -23.05
N VAL A 288 -27.35 -39.27 -24.23
CA VAL A 288 -25.91 -39.37 -24.53
C VAL A 288 -25.09 -38.31 -23.79
N LYS A 289 -24.15 -38.75 -22.95
CA LYS A 289 -23.32 -37.87 -22.11
C LYS A 289 -22.08 -37.41 -22.88
N LEU A 290 -22.03 -36.13 -23.25
CA LEU A 290 -20.75 -35.42 -23.35
C LEU A 290 -20.04 -35.42 -21.98
N PRO A 291 -18.70 -35.34 -21.93
CA PRO A 291 -17.96 -35.32 -20.67
C PRO A 291 -18.41 -34.13 -19.80
N ARG A 292 -19.04 -34.47 -18.66
CA ARG A 292 -19.81 -33.60 -17.76
C ARG A 292 -18.99 -32.51 -17.03
N PHE A 293 -17.70 -32.39 -17.34
CA PHE A 293 -16.80 -31.38 -16.77
C PHE A 293 -16.89 -30.02 -17.49
N LEU A 294 -17.26 -30.00 -18.79
CA LEU A 294 -17.25 -28.78 -19.60
C LEU A 294 -18.62 -28.08 -19.72
N SER A 295 -19.74 -28.80 -19.72
CA SER A 295 -21.05 -28.21 -20.05
C SER A 295 -21.81 -27.61 -18.86
N GLY A 296 -21.34 -27.83 -17.63
CA GLY A 296 -22.08 -27.39 -16.44
C GLY A 296 -21.42 -26.25 -15.66
N ASN A 297 -20.17 -25.92 -15.94
CA ASN A 297 -19.37 -25.06 -15.06
C ASN A 297 -18.78 -23.87 -15.83
N PRO A 298 -19.44 -22.69 -15.85
CA PRO A 298 -18.90 -21.50 -16.49
C PRO A 298 -17.51 -21.15 -15.92
N ALA A 299 -17.29 -21.49 -14.67
CA ALA A 299 -16.02 -21.33 -13.96
C ALA A 299 -14.91 -22.28 -14.49
N ALA A 300 -15.25 -23.51 -14.89
CA ALA A 300 -14.32 -24.40 -15.59
C ALA A 300 -14.08 -23.96 -17.04
N ILE A 301 -15.08 -23.37 -17.69
CA ILE A 301 -14.92 -22.77 -19.03
C ILE A 301 -13.95 -21.58 -18.96
N VAL A 302 -14.08 -20.70 -17.97
CA VAL A 302 -13.14 -19.59 -17.75
C VAL A 302 -11.73 -20.09 -17.41
N LEU A 303 -11.59 -21.11 -16.56
CA LEU A 303 -10.29 -21.73 -16.26
C LEU A 303 -9.68 -22.35 -17.52
N VAL A 304 -10.48 -23.05 -18.32
CA VAL A 304 -10.03 -23.66 -19.57
C VAL A 304 -9.69 -22.59 -20.61
N ILE A 305 -10.44 -21.49 -20.72
CA ILE A 305 -10.10 -20.35 -21.60
C ILE A 305 -8.81 -19.67 -21.11
N PHE A 306 -8.64 -19.50 -19.80
CA PHE A 306 -7.44 -18.91 -19.22
C PHE A 306 -6.21 -19.82 -19.39
N CYS A 307 -6.36 -21.13 -19.18
CA CYS A 307 -5.33 -22.12 -19.41
C CYS A 307 -5.03 -22.29 -20.90
N ILE A 308 -6.03 -22.27 -21.77
CA ILE A 308 -5.84 -22.28 -23.22
C ILE A 308 -5.12 -21.00 -23.63
N GLY A 309 -5.51 -19.83 -23.10
CA GLY A 309 -4.83 -18.55 -23.31
C GLY A 309 -3.36 -18.62 -22.90
N ALA A 310 -3.09 -19.08 -21.68
CA ALA A 310 -1.74 -19.29 -21.17
C ALA A 310 -0.95 -20.31 -22.01
N ILE A 311 -1.57 -21.43 -22.40
CA ILE A 311 -0.96 -22.48 -23.24
C ILE A 311 -0.73 -21.97 -24.67
N THR A 312 -1.59 -21.13 -25.23
CA THR A 312 -1.37 -20.50 -26.54
C THR A 312 -0.24 -19.48 -26.48
N VAL A 313 -0.13 -18.72 -25.39
CA VAL A 313 0.98 -17.77 -25.17
C VAL A 313 2.31 -18.50 -24.93
N VAL A 314 2.28 -19.63 -24.20
CA VAL A 314 3.46 -20.52 -24.03
C VAL A 314 3.76 -21.29 -25.31
N GLY A 315 2.75 -21.66 -26.10
CA GLY A 315 2.87 -22.40 -27.34
C GLY A 315 3.43 -21.56 -28.49
N THR A 316 3.06 -20.28 -28.58
CA THR A 316 3.67 -19.33 -29.52
C THR A 316 5.12 -19.00 -29.17
N ALA A 317 5.55 -19.21 -27.91
CA ALA A 317 6.95 -19.10 -27.51
C ALA A 317 7.85 -20.21 -28.07
N SER A 318 7.29 -21.30 -28.64
CA SER A 318 8.08 -22.32 -29.35
C SER A 318 8.40 -21.94 -30.81
N ALA A 319 7.66 -20.98 -31.40
CA ALA A 319 7.90 -20.44 -32.74
C ALA A 319 8.61 -19.08 -32.72
N TYR A 320 8.76 -18.47 -31.55
CA TYR A 320 9.34 -17.15 -31.33
C TYR A 320 10.49 -17.27 -30.34
N SER A 321 11.74 -17.10 -30.78
CA SER A 321 12.90 -17.05 -29.86
C SER A 321 12.90 -15.68 -29.14
N PRO A 322 12.60 -15.65 -27.82
CA PRO A 322 12.54 -14.39 -27.07
C PRO A 322 13.86 -13.63 -27.14
N ASP A 323 14.99 -14.36 -27.08
CA ASP A 323 16.35 -13.82 -27.14
C ASP A 323 16.62 -13.02 -28.42
N ALA A 324 16.14 -13.50 -29.57
CA ALA A 324 16.33 -12.82 -30.84
C ALA A 324 15.49 -11.55 -30.97
N CYS A 325 14.36 -11.45 -30.27
CA CYS A 325 13.64 -10.18 -30.18
C CYS A 325 14.31 -9.22 -29.21
N ILE A 326 14.71 -9.71 -28.02
CA ILE A 326 15.36 -8.88 -27.00
C ILE A 326 16.63 -8.25 -27.57
N GLN A 327 17.43 -9.01 -28.35
CA GLN A 327 18.60 -8.48 -29.05
C GLN A 327 18.24 -7.36 -30.03
N ARG A 328 17.23 -7.56 -30.90
CA ARG A 328 16.79 -6.53 -31.86
C ARG A 328 16.30 -5.25 -31.18
N VAL A 329 15.48 -5.38 -30.14
CA VAL A 329 14.97 -4.22 -29.39
C VAL A 329 16.11 -3.49 -28.66
N THR A 330 17.11 -4.22 -28.16
CA THR A 330 18.27 -3.62 -27.49
C THR A 330 19.16 -2.89 -28.49
N GLU A 331 19.36 -3.45 -29.68
CA GLU A 331 20.09 -2.80 -30.77
C GLU A 331 19.38 -1.53 -31.25
N GLU A 332 18.07 -1.59 -31.44
CA GLU A 332 17.24 -0.44 -31.83
C GLU A 332 17.34 0.70 -30.80
N LYS A 333 17.17 0.39 -29.50
CA LYS A 333 17.36 1.38 -28.42
C LYS A 333 18.76 1.96 -28.36
N ARG A 334 19.78 1.16 -28.68
CA ARG A 334 21.16 1.63 -28.73
C ARG A 334 21.36 2.61 -29.88
N LEU A 335 20.82 2.32 -31.06
CA LEU A 335 20.87 3.21 -32.21
C LEU A 335 20.11 4.53 -31.94
N GLU A 336 18.93 4.45 -31.33
CA GLU A 336 18.17 5.65 -30.92
C GLU A 336 18.94 6.49 -29.88
N ALA A 337 19.59 5.84 -28.92
CA ALA A 337 20.41 6.54 -27.92
C ALA A 337 21.62 7.24 -28.56
N GLU A 338 22.28 6.59 -29.52
CA GLU A 338 23.39 7.16 -30.28
C GLU A 338 22.94 8.35 -31.13
N GLN A 339 21.80 8.26 -31.81
CA GLN A 339 21.18 9.37 -32.56
C GLN A 339 20.87 10.56 -31.64
N ARG A 340 20.24 10.31 -30.49
CA ARG A 340 19.87 11.36 -29.54
C ARG A 340 21.09 12.05 -28.93
N ILE A 341 22.19 11.31 -28.72
CA ILE A 341 23.48 11.90 -28.29
C ILE A 341 24.08 12.77 -29.40
N GLN A 342 23.96 12.36 -30.66
CA GLN A 342 24.45 13.13 -31.79
C GLN A 342 23.67 14.44 -31.97
N GLU A 343 22.33 14.39 -31.93
CA GLU A 343 21.47 15.58 -31.96
C GLU A 343 21.80 16.56 -30.83
N LEU A 344 21.99 16.05 -29.60
CA LEU A 344 22.41 16.88 -28.46
C LEU A 344 23.80 17.50 -28.63
N ARG A 345 24.72 16.84 -29.35
CA ARG A 345 26.05 17.40 -29.65
C ARG A 345 25.96 18.51 -30.69
N GLU A 346 25.17 18.30 -31.74
CA GLU A 346 24.91 19.30 -32.78
C GLU A 346 24.26 20.54 -32.18
N GLN A 347 23.23 20.37 -31.33
CA GLN A 347 22.61 21.49 -30.59
C GLN A 347 23.61 22.26 -29.72
N ARG A 348 24.48 21.57 -28.97
CA ARG A 348 25.53 22.23 -28.16
C ARG A 348 26.59 22.92 -29.00
N GLU A 349 26.82 22.49 -30.24
CA GLU A 349 27.73 23.17 -31.17
C GLU A 349 27.09 24.42 -31.76
N GLU A 350 25.81 24.36 -32.13
CA GLU A 350 25.04 25.53 -32.58
C GLU A 350 24.93 26.59 -31.49
N GLU A 351 24.61 26.21 -30.26
CA GLU A 351 24.60 27.14 -29.12
C GLU A 351 25.97 27.78 -28.87
N ARG A 352 27.06 27.01 -29.01
CA ARG A 352 28.42 27.56 -28.88
C ARG A 352 28.72 28.57 -29.99
N ARG A 353 28.36 28.27 -31.24
CA ARG A 353 28.53 29.20 -32.36
C ARG A 353 27.70 30.47 -32.18
N GLN A 354 26.44 30.36 -31.76
CA GLN A 354 25.60 31.51 -31.46
C GLN A 354 26.20 32.40 -30.35
N ARG A 355 26.71 31.79 -29.27
CA ARG A 355 27.40 32.54 -28.19
C ARG A 355 28.68 33.22 -28.68
N GLU A 356 29.42 32.60 -29.60
CA GLU A 356 30.62 33.19 -30.20
C GLU A 356 30.26 34.36 -31.14
N GLU A 357 29.22 34.21 -31.96
CA GLU A 357 28.70 35.28 -32.83
C GLU A 357 28.13 36.44 -32.01
N GLU A 358 27.39 36.17 -30.94
CA GLU A 358 26.91 37.21 -30.01
C GLU A 358 28.09 37.92 -29.33
N ARG A 359 29.13 37.18 -28.91
CA ARG A 359 30.34 37.77 -28.34
C ARG A 359 31.08 38.64 -29.36
N GLN A 360 31.15 38.21 -30.62
CA GLN A 360 31.75 38.99 -31.71
C GLN A 360 30.93 40.25 -32.02
N ARG A 361 29.59 40.16 -32.13
CA ARG A 361 28.73 41.34 -32.31
C ARG A 361 28.83 42.33 -31.14
N LYS A 362 28.88 41.82 -29.91
CA LYS A 362 29.08 42.65 -28.72
C LYS A 362 30.47 43.30 -28.72
N PHE A 363 31.49 42.62 -29.26
CA PHE A 363 32.82 43.20 -29.44
C PHE A 363 32.87 44.22 -30.59
N GLU A 364 32.14 44.01 -31.68
CA GLU A 364 32.11 44.90 -32.84
C GLU A 364 31.29 46.17 -32.58
N GLY A 365 30.19 46.07 -31.82
CA GLY A 365 29.41 47.23 -31.34
C GLY A 365 30.13 48.10 -30.29
N VAL A 366 31.26 47.66 -29.74
CA VAL A 366 32.13 48.50 -28.90
C VAL A 366 33.00 49.46 -29.74
N PHE A 367 33.06 49.27 -31.07
CA PHE A 367 33.84 50.08 -32.01
C PHE A 367 32.99 50.77 -33.10
N ASP A 368 31.72 51.08 -32.81
CA ASP A 368 30.85 51.82 -33.75
C ASP A 368 31.25 53.32 -33.79
N PRO A 369 31.60 53.92 -34.95
CA PRO A 369 32.14 55.29 -35.01
C PRO A 369 31.13 56.42 -34.75
N ASP A 370 29.83 56.13 -34.72
CA ASP A 370 28.77 57.15 -34.62
C ASP A 370 28.26 57.40 -33.18
N GLU A 371 28.79 56.69 -32.18
CA GLU A 371 28.37 56.84 -30.76
C GLU A 371 29.47 57.45 -29.85
N LEU A 372 30.34 58.29 -30.44
CA LEU A 372 31.36 59.04 -29.70
C LEU A 372 30.84 60.41 -29.24
N THR A 373 29.95 60.42 -28.24
CA THR A 373 29.78 61.60 -27.38
C THR A 373 30.75 61.52 -26.20
N PRO A 374 31.64 62.52 -25.98
CA PRO A 374 32.56 62.49 -24.86
C PRO A 374 31.84 62.91 -23.59
N GLY A 375 31.65 61.94 -22.69
CA GLY A 375 31.20 62.15 -21.33
C GLY A 375 29.93 61.38 -21.03
N THR A 376 30.06 60.23 -20.37
CA THR A 376 29.55 59.92 -19.03
C THR A 376 30.05 58.51 -18.66
N GLU A 377 30.67 58.41 -17.48
CA GLU A 377 30.95 57.25 -16.61
C GLU A 377 31.24 55.86 -17.21
N ALA A 378 32.38 55.31 -16.78
CA ALA A 378 32.78 53.93 -17.01
C ALA A 378 31.70 52.94 -16.50
N PRO A 379 31.40 51.85 -17.22
CA PRO A 379 30.66 50.74 -16.63
C PRO A 379 31.58 50.05 -15.62
N GLU A 380 31.11 49.89 -14.38
CA GLU A 380 31.68 48.96 -13.43
C GLU A 380 31.78 47.56 -14.07
N ASP A 381 32.92 46.92 -13.86
CA ASP A 381 33.15 45.52 -14.18
C ASP A 381 32.11 44.66 -13.45
N ALA A 382 30.98 44.39 -14.11
CA ALA A 382 30.10 43.31 -13.73
C ALA A 382 30.85 42.00 -13.95
N ALA A 383 31.48 41.51 -12.87
CA ALA A 383 31.88 40.12 -12.74
C ALA A 383 30.74 39.23 -13.26
N PRO A 384 31.01 38.12 -13.98
CA PRO A 384 29.96 37.23 -14.38
C PRO A 384 29.28 36.75 -13.10
N ASN A 385 28.00 37.11 -12.95
CA ASN A 385 27.17 36.58 -11.90
C ASN A 385 27.11 35.07 -12.16
N THR A 386 27.91 34.29 -11.44
CA THR A 386 27.83 32.83 -11.41
C THR A 386 26.54 32.46 -10.66
N GLY A 387 25.41 32.72 -11.31
CA GLY A 387 24.16 32.03 -11.05
C GLY A 387 24.27 30.62 -11.61
N ASP A 388 25.21 29.83 -11.07
CA ASP A 388 25.26 28.39 -11.29
C ASP A 388 24.11 27.76 -10.50
N ASN A 389 22.93 27.72 -11.10
CA ASN A 389 21.86 26.80 -10.70
C ASN A 389 22.13 25.38 -11.24
N SER A 390 23.36 24.90 -11.10
CA SER A 390 23.67 23.49 -11.21
C SER A 390 24.29 23.05 -9.89
N GLY A 391 23.66 22.09 -9.22
CA GLY A 391 23.92 21.69 -7.83
C GLY A 391 25.27 21.01 -7.56
N PHE A 392 26.33 21.39 -8.25
CA PHE A 392 27.70 20.95 -8.01
C PHE A 392 28.65 22.12 -8.32
N GLY A 393 28.87 22.99 -7.33
CA GLY A 393 29.85 24.07 -7.41
C GLY A 393 31.29 23.59 -7.14
N ASN A 394 32.22 24.12 -7.93
CA ASN A 394 33.65 24.34 -7.65
C ASN A 394 34.49 23.19 -7.05
N VAL A 395 34.72 22.14 -7.84
CA VAL A 395 35.73 21.10 -7.53
C VAL A 395 37.07 21.31 -8.25
N PHE A 396 37.16 22.25 -9.19
CA PHE A 396 38.35 22.41 -10.04
C PHE A 396 38.86 23.85 -10.16
N ASP A 397 38.86 24.59 -9.04
CA ASP A 397 39.49 25.91 -9.00
C ASP A 397 41.03 25.77 -8.94
N PRO A 398 41.80 26.33 -9.90
CA PRO A 398 43.25 26.12 -10.00
C PRO A 398 44.08 26.76 -8.86
N GLY A 399 43.45 27.53 -7.97
CA GLY A 399 44.09 28.08 -6.77
C GLY A 399 44.35 27.07 -5.64
N ASN A 400 43.79 25.86 -5.73
CA ASN A 400 43.82 24.87 -4.65
C ASN A 400 44.96 23.84 -4.74
N LEU A 401 45.99 24.07 -5.57
CA LEU A 401 47.06 23.11 -5.88
C LEU A 401 48.49 23.67 -5.79
N GLN A 402 48.77 24.63 -4.91
CA GLN A 402 50.15 24.99 -4.53
C GLN A 402 50.28 25.05 -3.00
N GLY A 403 50.94 24.04 -2.44
CA GLY A 403 51.34 24.01 -1.04
C GLY A 403 52.80 24.41 -0.87
N GLU A 404 53.19 24.79 0.34
CA GLU A 404 54.55 24.69 0.85
C GLU A 404 54.55 24.64 2.39
N GLU A 405 55.61 24.03 2.91
CA GLU A 405 55.74 23.22 4.14
C GLU A 405 56.25 23.99 5.39
N GLU A 406 55.92 23.43 6.58
CA GLU A 406 56.66 23.39 7.89
C GLU A 406 57.10 24.72 8.58
N GLU A 407 57.07 24.95 9.91
CA GLU A 407 57.21 24.11 11.11
C GLU A 407 56.78 24.84 12.41
N SER A 408 56.37 24.06 13.42
CA SER A 408 56.58 24.22 14.89
C SER A 408 55.44 24.62 15.85
N THR A 409 55.29 23.74 16.86
CA THR A 409 54.68 23.83 18.21
C THR A 409 53.17 23.59 18.40
N ALA A 410 52.88 22.37 18.88
CA ALA A 410 51.67 21.88 19.54
C ALA A 410 51.47 22.51 20.96
N PRO A 411 50.35 22.29 21.69
CA PRO A 411 49.27 21.33 21.43
C PRO A 411 47.83 21.88 21.59
N GLY A 412 46.88 21.29 20.87
CA GLY A 412 45.45 21.52 21.09
C GLY A 412 44.57 20.71 20.14
N GLU A 413 44.02 19.61 20.67
CA GLU A 413 42.77 18.92 20.31
C GLU A 413 42.40 18.77 18.81
N GLU A 414 42.63 17.56 18.31
CA GLU A 414 41.98 17.01 17.10
C GLU A 414 40.50 16.70 17.39
N THR A 415 39.61 17.45 16.75
CA THR A 415 38.32 16.93 16.31
C THR A 415 38.32 16.86 14.78
N ASP A 416 38.40 15.63 14.29
CA ASP A 416 38.05 15.25 12.92
C ASP A 416 36.66 15.82 12.58
N SER A 417 36.61 16.72 11.59
CA SER A 417 35.38 16.95 10.82
C SER A 417 35.56 16.41 9.41
N SER A 418 35.17 15.15 9.24
CA SER A 418 34.61 14.67 7.98
C SER A 418 33.53 15.64 7.52
N GLY A 419 33.52 16.00 6.23
CA GLY A 419 32.70 17.06 5.62
C GLY A 419 31.18 16.90 5.71
N PHE A 420 30.64 17.00 6.92
CA PHE A 420 29.26 17.31 7.29
C PHE A 420 29.24 17.72 8.79
N GLY A 421 29.55 18.98 9.09
CA GLY A 421 29.38 19.64 10.40
C GLY A 421 29.45 21.15 10.17
N ASN A 422 28.65 22.07 10.72
CA ASN A 422 27.83 22.11 11.93
C ASN A 422 26.51 22.87 11.64
N VAL A 423 25.37 22.19 11.66
CA VAL A 423 24.04 22.83 11.59
C VAL A 423 23.37 22.93 12.98
N PHE A 424 24.02 22.41 14.03
CA PHE A 424 23.51 22.44 15.41
C PHE A 424 24.60 22.80 16.42
N ASP A 425 25.30 23.92 16.19
CA ASP A 425 26.24 24.44 17.19
C ASP A 425 25.46 25.12 18.35
N PRO A 426 25.64 24.69 19.62
CA PRO A 426 24.85 25.17 20.75
C PRO A 426 25.31 26.54 21.29
N GLY A 427 26.22 27.23 20.60
CA GLY A 427 26.73 28.56 20.97
C GLY A 427 25.82 29.73 20.58
N ASN A 428 24.70 29.49 19.88
CA ASN A 428 23.83 30.56 19.40
C ASN A 428 22.69 30.94 20.36
N LEU A 429 22.80 30.57 21.65
CA LEU A 429 21.81 30.86 22.68
C LEU A 429 22.51 31.24 23.99
N GLN A 430 22.95 32.50 24.14
CA GLN A 430 22.71 33.32 25.34
C GLN A 430 23.36 34.71 25.30
N SER A 431 22.59 35.63 25.91
CA SER A 431 22.91 36.93 26.50
C SER A 431 23.32 38.09 25.60
N GLU A 432 22.39 39.03 25.43
CA GLU A 432 22.60 40.40 25.93
C GLU A 432 21.24 40.96 26.40
N GLU A 433 21.16 41.22 27.71
CA GLU A 433 20.09 41.92 28.41
C GLU A 433 20.61 43.33 28.77
N ASP A 434 19.71 44.32 28.73
CA ASP A 434 19.80 45.71 29.20
C ASP A 434 20.70 46.71 28.42
N ASN A 435 20.28 47.94 28.06
CA ASN A 435 19.30 48.81 28.70
C ASN A 435 18.88 50.02 27.81
N SER A 436 17.63 50.47 28.03
CA SER A 436 17.11 51.85 28.00
C SER A 436 17.17 52.73 26.72
N ALA A 437 16.00 53.01 26.14
CA ALA A 437 15.34 54.34 26.07
C ALA A 437 14.49 54.52 24.78
N ALA A 438 13.21 54.87 24.97
CA ALA A 438 12.31 55.45 23.96
C ALA A 438 12.38 57.00 24.05
N PRO A 439 11.71 57.83 23.19
CA PRO A 439 10.73 57.50 22.15
C PRO A 439 10.89 58.32 20.82
N ASP A 440 9.89 58.16 19.93
CA ASP A 440 9.36 59.11 18.93
C ASP A 440 9.55 58.83 17.41
N GLU A 441 8.37 58.58 16.81
CA GLU A 441 7.81 58.98 15.50
C GLU A 441 8.32 58.45 14.13
N GLU A 442 7.35 57.76 13.48
CA GLU A 442 6.92 57.80 12.08
C GLU A 442 7.92 57.59 10.92
N SER A 443 7.77 56.48 10.18
CA SER A 443 7.01 56.42 8.92
C SER A 443 7.40 55.22 8.02
N ASP A 444 6.36 54.56 7.53
CA ASP A 444 6.20 53.90 6.22
C ASP A 444 7.08 52.72 5.75
N THR A 445 6.50 51.53 5.95
CA THR A 445 6.12 50.51 4.94
C THR A 445 7.07 50.18 3.78
N SER A 446 7.52 48.92 3.71
CA SER A 446 6.89 47.86 2.86
C SER A 446 7.83 46.66 2.63
N GLY A 447 7.27 45.44 2.70
CA GLY A 447 7.88 44.23 2.11
C GLY A 447 7.70 42.94 2.91
N PHE A 448 6.73 42.12 2.49
CA PHE A 448 6.45 40.72 2.87
C PHE A 448 5.65 40.45 4.16
N GLY A 449 4.32 40.52 3.98
CA GLY A 449 3.31 40.00 4.90
C GLY A 449 2.96 38.53 4.65
N ASN A 450 2.58 37.90 5.75
CA ASN A 450 2.13 36.53 5.93
C ASN A 450 1.06 36.06 4.94
N VAL A 451 1.30 34.89 4.36
CA VAL A 451 0.30 33.97 3.82
C VAL A 451 -0.41 33.33 5.01
N PHE A 452 -1.74 33.46 5.09
CA PHE A 452 -2.69 32.92 6.09
C PHE A 452 -3.39 34.00 6.94
N ASP A 453 -4.35 34.71 6.33
CA ASP A 453 -5.48 35.34 7.04
C ASP A 453 -6.80 35.12 6.23
N PRO A 454 -7.95 34.74 6.84
CA PRO A 454 -9.11 34.22 6.13
C PRO A 454 -10.22 35.28 5.93
N THR A 455 -9.89 36.42 5.31
CA THR A 455 -10.83 37.55 5.15
C THR A 455 -11.11 38.00 3.71
N ASN A 456 -10.55 37.33 2.68
CA ASN A 456 -10.78 37.73 1.29
C ASN A 456 -11.70 36.76 0.51
N LEU A 457 -13.00 36.77 0.80
CA LEU A 457 -14.04 36.32 -0.16
C LEU A 457 -15.37 37.05 0.07
N GLN A 458 -15.51 38.25 -0.51
CA GLN A 458 -16.76 38.95 -0.89
C GLN A 458 -16.35 40.26 -1.57
N GLY A 459 -16.83 40.73 -2.72
CA GLY A 459 -17.76 40.27 -3.77
C GLY A 459 -17.33 40.97 -5.09
N GLY A 460 -18.06 40.92 -6.22
CA GLY A 460 -19.43 40.48 -6.44
C GLY A 460 -19.86 40.68 -7.89
N SER A 461 -21.11 41.16 -8.03
CA SER A 461 -21.93 41.46 -9.22
C SER A 461 -22.73 40.29 -9.83
N GLU A 462 -23.96 40.18 -9.31
CA GLU A 462 -25.23 40.43 -10.02
C GLU A 462 -25.48 39.73 -11.38
N ASP A 463 -26.45 38.80 -11.38
CA ASP A 463 -27.68 39.01 -12.14
C ASP A 463 -28.84 38.22 -11.50
N GLU A 464 -29.93 38.94 -11.24
CA GLU A 464 -31.12 38.53 -10.50
C GLU A 464 -32.27 38.25 -11.47
N SER A 465 -32.97 37.11 -11.29
CA SER A 465 -34.33 36.95 -11.79
C SER A 465 -35.06 35.80 -11.09
N THR A 466 -36.05 36.21 -10.28
CA THR A 466 -37.35 35.56 -10.00
C THR A 466 -37.42 34.35 -9.04
N ALA A 467 -37.98 34.64 -7.86
CA ALA A 467 -38.67 33.74 -6.92
C ALA A 467 -40.09 33.35 -7.45
N PRO A 468 -40.95 32.51 -6.80
CA PRO A 468 -41.22 32.48 -5.34
C PRO A 468 -41.44 31.11 -4.65
N GLU A 469 -41.34 31.18 -3.31
CA GLU A 469 -42.03 30.48 -2.22
C GLU A 469 -42.61 29.05 -2.40
N ALA A 470 -42.23 28.15 -1.47
CA ALA A 470 -43.15 27.21 -0.84
C ALA A 470 -42.60 26.64 0.49
N ASP A 471 -43.52 26.59 1.47
CA ASP A 471 -43.43 26.13 2.85
C ASP A 471 -42.94 24.70 3.12
N SER A 472 -42.59 24.50 4.40
CA SER A 472 -42.91 23.34 5.26
C SER A 472 -41.80 22.38 5.69
N ASN A 473 -41.55 22.42 7.01
CA ASN A 473 -41.43 21.28 7.94
C ASN A 473 -40.88 19.95 7.42
N ASN A 474 -39.70 19.53 7.93
CA ASN A 474 -39.65 18.25 8.66
C ASN A 474 -38.39 18.12 9.54
N SER A 475 -38.59 18.21 10.85
CA SER A 475 -37.72 17.69 11.90
C SER A 475 -38.07 16.20 12.14
N GLY A 476 -37.09 15.30 12.16
CA GLY A 476 -37.39 13.89 12.50
C GLY A 476 -36.21 12.94 12.50
N PHE A 477 -35.21 13.17 13.36
CA PHE A 477 -34.31 12.10 13.84
C PHE A 477 -34.41 12.04 15.36
N GLY A 478 -35.24 11.13 15.85
CA GLY A 478 -35.47 10.89 17.27
C GLY A 478 -35.58 9.40 17.57
N ASN A 479 -34.65 8.94 18.40
CA ASN A 479 -34.76 7.85 19.38
C ASN A 479 -35.56 6.59 19.02
N VAL A 480 -34.84 5.56 18.58
CA VAL A 480 -35.30 4.16 18.65
C VAL A 480 -34.54 3.47 19.78
N PHE A 481 -35.02 3.58 21.02
CA PHE A 481 -34.79 2.62 22.11
C PHE A 481 -35.71 3.01 23.28
N ASN A 482 -36.88 2.38 23.39
CA ASN A 482 -37.69 2.39 24.61
C ASN A 482 -38.03 0.93 24.99
N PRO A 483 -37.55 0.40 26.12
CA PRO A 483 -37.69 -1.00 26.49
C PRO A 483 -38.87 -1.22 27.46
N ASP A 484 -40.10 -0.99 27.02
CA ASP A 484 -41.29 -1.18 27.88
C ASP A 484 -42.50 -1.83 27.18
N ASN A 485 -42.31 -2.56 26.08
CA ASN A 485 -43.44 -3.22 25.40
C ASN A 485 -43.16 -4.69 25.04
N LEU A 486 -43.13 -5.54 26.07
CA LEU A 486 -43.27 -7.00 25.92
C LEU A 486 -44.17 -7.57 27.04
N GLN A 487 -45.48 -7.35 26.93
CA GLN A 487 -46.52 -8.24 27.46
C GLN A 487 -47.67 -8.32 26.44
N SER A 488 -48.15 -9.54 26.17
CA SER A 488 -49.17 -9.96 25.19
C SER A 488 -48.74 -9.77 23.72
N GLU A 489 -48.69 -10.79 22.84
CA GLU A 489 -49.50 -12.01 22.66
C GLU A 489 -48.65 -13.20 22.17
#